data_AF-A0A7V1D7R3-F1
#
_entry.id   AF-A0A7V1D7R3-F1
#
_cell.length_a   1.000
_cell.length_b   1.000
_cell.length_c   1.000
_cell.angle_alpha   90.00
_cell.angle_beta   90.00
_cell.angle_gamma   90.00
#
_symmetry.space_group_name_H-M   'P 1'
#
loop_
_entity.id
_entity.type
_entity.pdbx_description
1 polymer ?
#
loop_
_entity_poly.entity_id
_entity_poly.type
_entity_poly.pdbx_seq_one_letter_code
_entity_poly.pdbx_strand_id
1 'polypeptide(L)'
;MVLHATFIKAVKEALKKKGWSMRRAAREAGLDSSFLSKVLSGKRNPPSDERAIVSLAQKLDLDPDSLVIYAGRIPVKYQRALEKSGAIRLLSGARAMPEMEAPREKAKKVKKVVKEEMPDELL
;
A
#
# COMPACT_ATOMS: atom_id res chain seq x y z
N MET A 1 1.45 4.68 -14.00
CA MET A 1 2.29 3.79 -13.14
C MET A 1 1.36 2.91 -12.34
N VAL A 2 1.61 1.60 -12.30
CA VAL A 2 0.72 0.64 -11.62
C VAL A 2 0.71 0.90 -10.12
N LEU A 3 -0.50 0.99 -9.54
CA LEU A 3 -0.70 1.58 -8.23
C LEU A 3 -0.53 0.54 -7.12
N HIS A 4 0.67 0.41 -6.55
CA HIS A 4 0.94 -0.44 -5.37
C HIS A 4 0.34 0.13 -4.06
N ALA A 5 -0.87 0.68 -4.12
CA ALA A 5 -1.54 1.36 -3.00
C ALA A 5 -1.72 0.43 -1.80
N THR A 6 -2.07 -0.84 -2.00
CA THR A 6 -2.24 -1.84 -0.94
C THR A 6 -0.94 -2.08 -0.17
N PHE A 7 0.19 -2.20 -0.88
CA PHE A 7 1.52 -2.32 -0.25
C PHE A 7 1.87 -1.09 0.56
N ILE A 8 1.70 0.10 -0.02
CA ILE A 8 1.99 1.38 0.62
C ILE A 8 1.12 1.58 1.87
N LYS A 9 -0.17 1.22 1.80
CA LYS A 9 -1.11 1.27 2.93
C LYS A 9 -0.71 0.30 4.04
N ALA A 10 -0.50 -0.98 3.72
CA ALA A 10 -0.10 -2.00 4.69
C ALA A 10 1.18 -1.62 5.46
N VAL A 11 2.22 -1.17 4.74
CA VAL A 11 3.48 -0.74 5.38
C VAL A 11 3.28 0.51 6.24
N LYS A 12 2.51 1.52 5.79
CA LYS A 12 2.24 2.73 6.60
C LYS A 12 1.43 2.41 7.86
N GLU A 13 0.45 1.53 7.78
CA GLU A 13 -0.34 1.10 8.93
C GLU A 13 0.49 0.30 9.92
N ALA A 14 1.35 -0.60 9.47
CA ALA A 14 2.27 -1.34 10.33
C ALA A 14 3.31 -0.43 11.01
N LEU A 15 3.89 0.54 10.28
CA LEU A 15 4.76 1.57 10.86
C LEU A 15 4.05 2.36 11.97
N LYS A 16 2.79 2.78 11.74
CA LYS A 16 1.98 3.48 12.74
C LYS A 16 1.70 2.59 13.96
N LYS A 17 1.31 1.33 13.76
CA LYS A 17 1.04 0.37 14.85
C LYS A 17 2.29 0.09 15.71
N LYS A 18 3.47 -0.03 15.10
CA LYS A 18 4.74 -0.22 15.83
C LYS A 18 5.35 1.06 16.42
N GLY A 19 4.84 2.25 16.09
CA GLY A 19 5.50 3.52 16.41
C GLY A 19 6.88 3.66 15.75
N TRP A 20 7.11 3.02 14.59
CA TRP A 20 8.40 3.01 13.92
C TRP A 20 8.52 4.14 12.90
N SER A 21 9.69 4.77 12.85
CA SER A 21 10.04 5.65 11.73
C SER A 21 10.36 4.83 10.48
N MET A 22 10.07 5.39 9.30
CA MET A 22 10.41 4.77 8.01
C MET A 22 11.92 4.52 7.87
N ARG A 23 12.78 5.39 8.41
CA ARG A 23 14.24 5.17 8.47
C ARG A 23 14.62 3.94 9.31
N ARG A 24 13.96 3.72 10.45
CA ARG A 24 14.15 2.52 11.27
C ARG A 24 13.77 1.28 10.47
N ALA A 25 12.55 1.21 9.94
CA ALA A 25 12.10 0.05 9.17
C ALA A 25 12.98 -0.26 7.95
N ALA A 26 13.46 0.75 7.23
CA ALA A 26 14.42 0.56 6.15
C ALA A 26 15.70 -0.14 6.66
N ARG A 27 16.32 0.40 7.71
CA ARG A 27 17.54 -0.17 8.32
C ARG A 27 17.32 -1.59 8.83
N GLU A 28 16.25 -1.83 9.59
CA GLU A 28 15.95 -3.17 10.14
C GLU A 28 15.69 -4.22 9.03
N ALA A 29 15.19 -3.80 7.87
CA ALA A 29 14.92 -4.65 6.72
C ALA A 29 16.12 -4.81 5.75
N GLY A 30 17.23 -4.10 5.96
CA GLY A 30 18.37 -4.06 5.03
C GLY A 30 18.14 -3.22 3.77
N LEU A 31 17.20 -2.27 3.81
CA LEU A 31 16.82 -1.39 2.70
C LEU A 31 17.40 0.02 2.86
N ASP A 32 17.68 0.68 1.73
CA ASP A 32 17.92 2.13 1.74
C ASP A 32 16.64 2.91 2.10
N SER A 33 16.81 3.93 2.94
CA SER A 33 15.73 4.80 3.39
C SER A 33 15.22 5.76 2.29
N SER A 34 16.07 6.19 1.35
CA SER A 34 15.64 7.04 0.22
C SER A 34 14.80 6.22 -0.76
N PHE A 35 15.19 4.97 -1.00
CA PHE A 35 14.40 3.99 -1.74
C PHE A 35 13.04 3.73 -1.07
N LEU A 36 12.99 3.36 0.22
CA LEU A 36 11.72 3.09 0.90
C LEU A 36 10.82 4.34 0.94
N SER A 37 11.39 5.54 1.10
CA SER A 37 10.66 6.81 1.00
C SER A 37 10.01 7.01 -0.37
N LYS A 38 10.75 6.75 -1.46
CA LYS A 38 10.22 6.82 -2.83
C LYS A 38 9.13 5.78 -3.09
N VAL A 39 9.24 4.58 -2.50
CA VAL A 39 8.18 3.56 -2.57
C VAL A 39 6.92 4.00 -1.82
N LEU A 40 7.04 4.44 -0.56
CA LEU A 40 5.89 4.85 0.26
C LEU A 40 5.25 6.17 -0.16
N SER A 41 5.89 6.94 -1.03
CA SER A 41 5.31 8.11 -1.72
C SER A 41 4.77 7.80 -3.12
N GLY A 42 4.81 6.54 -3.57
CA GLY A 42 4.33 6.13 -4.90
C GLY A 42 5.24 6.56 -6.07
N LYS A 43 6.41 7.14 -5.78
CA LYS A 43 7.39 7.62 -6.77
C LYS A 43 8.27 6.49 -7.33
N ARG A 44 8.22 5.30 -6.75
CA ARG A 44 8.96 4.09 -7.20
C ARG A 44 8.18 2.83 -6.84
N ASN A 45 8.34 1.78 -7.63
CA ASN A 45 7.72 0.48 -7.36
C ASN A 45 8.40 -0.22 -6.16
N PRO A 46 7.68 -1.08 -5.41
CA PRO A 46 8.26 -1.95 -4.38
C PRO A 46 9.44 -2.79 -4.90
N PRO A 47 10.38 -3.17 -4.01
CA PRO A 47 11.60 -3.89 -4.40
C PRO A 47 11.30 -5.18 -5.16
N SER A 48 12.18 -5.54 -6.11
CA SER A 48 12.01 -6.76 -6.91
C SER A 48 12.50 -8.04 -6.25
N ASP A 49 13.36 -7.91 -5.25
CA ASP A 49 13.80 -9.04 -4.43
C ASP A 49 12.72 -9.41 -3.41
N GLU A 50 12.21 -10.63 -3.49
CA GLU A 50 11.28 -11.21 -2.52
C GLU A 50 11.88 -11.20 -1.11
N ARG A 51 13.19 -11.44 -0.95
CA ARG A 51 13.86 -11.46 0.36
C ARG A 51 13.76 -10.10 1.05
N ALA A 52 13.89 -9.02 0.30
CA ALA A 52 13.75 -7.66 0.83
C ALA A 52 12.30 -7.34 1.26
N ILE A 53 11.30 -7.86 0.54
CA ILE A 53 9.88 -7.72 0.92
C ILE A 53 9.57 -8.56 2.17
N VAL A 54 10.02 -9.82 2.20
CA VAL A 54 9.83 -10.76 3.33
C VAL A 54 10.51 -10.22 4.59
N SER A 55 11.75 -9.72 4.48
CA SER A 55 12.47 -9.04 5.56
C SER A 55 11.66 -7.86 6.11
N LEU A 56 11.17 -6.98 5.24
CA LEU A 56 10.33 -5.85 5.64
C LEU A 56 9.01 -6.30 6.31
N ALA A 57 8.38 -7.36 5.81
CA ALA A 57 7.15 -7.91 6.40
C ALA A 57 7.40 -8.43 7.82
N GLN A 58 8.40 -9.29 7.99
CA GLN A 58 8.81 -9.86 9.28
C GLN A 58 9.16 -8.77 10.30
N LYS A 59 9.93 -7.74 9.90
CA LYS A 59 10.29 -6.64 10.79
C LYS A 59 9.09 -5.74 11.16
N LEU A 60 8.01 -5.76 10.37
CA LEU A 60 6.79 -4.99 10.60
C LEU A 60 5.61 -5.80 11.15
N ASP A 61 5.80 -7.07 11.51
CA ASP A 61 4.76 -8.02 11.94
C ASP A 61 3.60 -8.13 10.93
N LEU A 62 3.94 -8.13 9.64
CA LEU A 62 3.03 -8.38 8.53
C LEU A 62 3.22 -9.80 7.99
N ASP A 63 2.15 -10.38 7.46
CA ASP A 63 2.23 -11.63 6.71
C ASP A 63 3.14 -11.46 5.47
N PRO A 64 4.22 -12.25 5.32
CA PRO A 64 5.17 -12.09 4.23
C PRO A 64 4.56 -12.33 2.85
N ASP A 65 3.69 -13.34 2.71
CA ASP A 65 3.10 -13.70 1.42
C ASP A 65 2.17 -12.61 0.92
N SER A 66 1.30 -12.12 1.80
CA SER A 66 0.40 -11.00 1.53
C SER A 66 1.18 -9.76 1.08
N LEU A 67 2.30 -9.43 1.74
CA LEU A 67 3.07 -8.26 1.37
C LEU A 67 3.77 -8.42 0.00
N VAL A 68 4.23 -9.62 -0.34
CA VAL A 68 4.76 -9.95 -1.69
C VAL A 68 3.67 -9.84 -2.76
N ILE A 69 2.46 -10.32 -2.46
CA ILE A 69 1.28 -10.19 -3.34
C ILE A 69 0.91 -8.71 -3.52
N TYR A 70 0.90 -7.91 -2.47
CA TYR A 70 0.65 -6.46 -2.56
C TYR A 70 1.75 -5.71 -3.34
N ALA A 71 2.98 -6.23 -3.33
CA ALA A 71 4.06 -5.77 -4.18
C ALA A 71 3.88 -6.16 -5.66
N GLY A 72 2.78 -6.84 -6.03
CA GLY A 72 2.47 -7.26 -7.40
C GLY A 72 3.26 -8.51 -7.85
N ARG A 73 3.64 -9.39 -6.91
CA ARG A 73 4.47 -10.57 -7.16
C ARG A 73 3.84 -11.83 -6.57
N ILE A 74 4.14 -12.98 -7.16
CA ILE A 74 3.70 -14.28 -6.64
C ILE A 74 4.87 -14.87 -5.83
N PRO A 75 4.71 -15.14 -4.53
CA PRO A 75 5.76 -15.75 -3.71
C PRO A 75 6.31 -17.02 -4.34
N VAL A 76 7.63 -17.18 -4.37
CA VAL A 76 8.32 -18.29 -5.09
C VAL A 76 7.75 -19.66 -4.71
N LYS A 77 7.41 -19.87 -3.44
CA LYS A 77 6.85 -21.14 -2.94
C LYS A 77 5.52 -21.55 -3.59
N TYR A 78 4.76 -20.60 -4.13
CA TYR A 78 3.49 -20.87 -4.81
C TYR A 78 3.60 -21.08 -6.32
N GLN A 79 4.71 -20.70 -6.96
CA GLN A 79 4.87 -20.74 -8.42
C GLN A 79 4.61 -22.14 -8.98
N ARG A 80 5.28 -23.17 -8.43
CA ARG A 80 5.09 -24.58 -8.84
C ARG A 80 3.66 -25.11 -8.68
N ALA A 81 2.93 -24.64 -7.67
CA ALA A 81 1.54 -25.04 -7.44
C ALA A 81 0.60 -24.33 -8.44
N LEU A 82 0.85 -23.05 -8.71
CA LEU A 82 0.07 -22.25 -9.64
C LEU A 82 0.25 -22.71 -11.10
N GLU A 83 1.46 -23.12 -11.47
CA GLU A 83 1.78 -23.75 -12.76
C GLU A 83 1.00 -25.06 -12.95
N LYS A 84 1.10 -25.99 -11.97
CA LYS A 84 0.45 -27.32 -12.05
C LYS A 84 -1.08 -27.27 -12.01
N SER A 85 -1.66 -26.28 -11.32
CA SER A 85 -3.13 -26.15 -11.20
C SER A 85 -3.82 -25.64 -12.46
N GLY A 86 -3.07 -25.14 -13.45
CA GLY A 86 -3.65 -24.46 -14.61
C GLY A 86 -4.30 -23.10 -14.29
N ALA A 87 -4.24 -22.63 -13.04
CA ALA A 87 -4.84 -21.37 -12.61
C ALA A 87 -4.33 -20.15 -13.41
N ILE A 88 -3.06 -20.18 -13.86
CA ILE A 88 -2.48 -19.14 -14.73
C ILE A 88 -3.31 -18.99 -16.02
N ARG A 89 -3.76 -20.09 -16.63
CA ARG A 89 -4.57 -20.08 -17.86
C ARG A 89 -5.94 -19.43 -17.60
N LEU A 90 -6.59 -19.76 -16.49
CA LEU A 90 -7.86 -19.15 -16.08
C LEU A 90 -7.70 -17.64 -15.83
N LEU A 91 -6.69 -17.23 -15.07
CA LEU A 91 -6.39 -15.84 -14.77
C LEU A 91 -6.02 -15.03 -16.03
N SER A 92 -5.31 -15.63 -16.99
CA SER A 92 -5.01 -14.98 -18.27
C SER A 92 -6.26 -14.72 -19.12
N GLY A 93 -7.25 -15.62 -19.08
CA GLY A 93 -8.55 -15.42 -19.75
C GLY A 93 -9.41 -14.35 -19.09
N ALA A 94 -9.36 -14.25 -17.76
CA ALA A 94 -10.10 -13.23 -16.98
C ALA A 94 -9.58 -11.80 -17.17
N ARG A 95 -8.38 -11.61 -17.76
CA ARG A 95 -7.73 -10.31 -17.96
C ARG A 95 -8.47 -9.37 -18.93
N ALA A 96 -9.52 -9.85 -19.59
CA ALA A 96 -10.39 -9.05 -20.47
C ALA A 96 -11.44 -8.20 -19.73
N MET A 97 -11.52 -8.25 -18.40
CA MET A 97 -12.35 -7.31 -17.64
C MET A 97 -11.57 -6.01 -17.35
N PRO A 98 -12.02 -4.84 -17.83
CA PRO A 98 -11.38 -3.56 -17.52
C PRO A 98 -11.48 -3.25 -16.02
N GLU A 99 -10.55 -2.45 -15.51
CA GLU A 99 -10.55 -2.01 -14.12
C GLU A 99 -11.91 -1.38 -13.76
N MET A 100 -12.65 -2.02 -12.84
CA MET A 100 -13.82 -1.37 -12.24
C MET A 100 -13.31 -0.19 -11.42
N GLU A 101 -13.50 1.03 -11.94
CA GLU A 101 -13.39 2.23 -11.12
C GLU A 101 -14.38 2.10 -9.96
N ALA A 102 -13.85 1.94 -8.73
CA ALA A 102 -14.67 1.89 -7.54
C ALA A 102 -15.59 3.12 -7.50
N PRO A 103 -16.93 2.96 -7.34
CA PRO A 103 -17.86 4.07 -7.38
C PRO A 103 -17.43 5.18 -6.42
N ARG A 104 -17.01 6.32 -6.98
CA ARG A 104 -16.74 7.53 -6.21
C ARG A 104 -18.07 8.11 -5.75
N GLU A 105 -18.60 7.58 -4.66
CA GLU A 105 -19.78 8.11 -4.02
C GLU A 105 -19.53 9.58 -3.69
N LYS A 106 -20.32 10.46 -4.32
CA LYS A 106 -20.07 11.89 -4.33
C LYS A 106 -20.39 12.46 -2.95
N ALA A 107 -19.38 12.60 -2.11
CA ALA A 107 -19.49 13.35 -0.85
C ALA A 107 -20.11 14.72 -1.14
N LYS A 108 -21.38 14.89 -0.75
CA LYS A 108 -22.17 16.09 -1.06
C LYS A 108 -21.49 17.31 -0.43
N LYS A 109 -21.25 18.33 -1.25
CA LYS A 109 -20.79 19.64 -0.78
C LYS A 109 -21.88 20.27 0.09
N VAL A 110 -21.69 20.31 1.40
CA VAL A 110 -22.45 21.23 2.27
C VAL A 110 -21.73 22.58 2.20
N LYS A 111 -22.38 23.59 1.59
CA LYS A 111 -21.88 24.96 1.54
C LYS A 111 -22.34 25.75 2.76
N LYS A 112 -21.40 26.52 3.32
CA LYS A 112 -21.52 27.61 4.31
C LYS A 112 -22.82 28.44 4.27
N VAL A 113 -23.30 28.75 5.46
CA VAL A 113 -23.95 30.01 5.94
C VAL A 113 -23.84 29.99 7.48
N VAL A 114 -23.79 31.08 8.27
CA VAL A 114 -23.77 32.54 7.98
C VAL A 114 -22.39 33.11 8.48
N LYS A 115 -22.30 34.41 8.83
CA LYS A 115 -21.23 35.09 9.59
C LYS A 115 -21.85 36.34 10.22
N GLU A 116 -21.92 36.42 11.55
CA GLU A 116 -22.30 37.61 12.36
C GLU A 116 -21.36 37.56 13.58
N GLU A 117 -20.28 38.35 13.64
CA GLU A 117 -20.20 39.77 14.06
C GLU A 117 -20.34 39.96 15.58
N MET A 118 -19.18 40.11 16.24
CA MET A 118 -19.05 40.72 17.57
C MET A 118 -19.13 42.24 17.44
N PRO A 119 -19.63 42.91 18.50
CA PRO A 119 -18.85 43.98 19.10
C PRO A 119 -18.58 43.73 20.58
N ASP A 120 -17.35 43.95 21.01
CA ASP A 120 -17.05 44.25 22.42
C ASP A 120 -17.52 45.67 22.72
N GLU A 121 -18.46 45.85 23.66
CA GLU A 121 -18.52 46.95 24.65
C GLU A 121 -19.82 46.91 25.49
N LEU A 122 -19.77 47.48 26.70
CA LEU A 122 -20.87 47.76 27.65
C LEU A 122 -21.49 46.57 28.44
N LEU A 123 -20.75 46.08 29.45
CA LEU A 123 -20.97 46.48 30.87
C LEU A 123 -19.87 45.90 31.80
#